data_AF-A0A7W1INW2-F1
#
_entry.id   AF-A0A7W1INW2-F1
#
_cell.length_a   1.000
_cell.length_b   1.000
_cell.length_c   1.000
_cell.angle_alpha   90.00
_cell.angle_beta   90.00
_cell.angle_gamma   90.00
#
_symmetry.space_group_name_H-M   'P 1'
#
loop_
_entity.id
_entity.type
_entity.pdbx_description
1 polymer ?
#
loop_
_entity_poly.entity_id
_entity_poly.type
_entity_poly.pdbx_seq_one_letter_code
_entity_poly.pdbx_strand_id
1 'polypeptide(L)'
;MSHRLAYKLIGYLSILIGIFAAVSIYRIQFAFYGVALGLLGFLISGLNIFLNVRYYSEEEKYPKGYLGMVLSSVPVLFMLFVIMKHRH
;
A
#
# COMPACT_ATOMS: atom_id res chain seq x y z
N MET A 1 -17.08 -6.89 16.67
CA MET A 1 -15.60 -6.82 16.49
C MET A 1 -15.18 -5.40 16.83
N SER A 2 -14.29 -5.17 17.81
CA SER A 2 -13.92 -3.81 18.24
C SER A 2 -13.34 -3.02 17.06
N HIS A 3 -13.88 -1.83 16.76
CA HIS A 3 -13.45 -0.97 15.65
C HIS A 3 -11.92 -0.72 15.66
N ARG A 4 -11.31 -0.77 16.84
CA ARG A 4 -9.87 -0.60 17.06
C ARG A 4 -9.05 -1.78 16.55
N LEU A 5 -9.58 -2.99 16.68
CA LEU A 5 -8.91 -4.22 16.23
C LEU A 5 -8.96 -4.30 14.70
N ALA A 6 -10.09 -3.97 14.08
CA ALA A 6 -10.22 -3.86 12.63
C ALA A 6 -9.26 -2.81 12.07
N TYR A 7 -9.19 -1.63 12.68
CA TYR A 7 -8.24 -0.58 12.28
C TYR A 7 -6.79 -1.07 12.30
N LYS A 8 -6.34 -1.69 13.41
CA LYS A 8 -4.97 -2.23 13.50
C LYS A 8 -4.71 -3.32 12.45
N LEU A 9 -5.65 -4.25 12.27
CA LEU A 9 -5.51 -5.33 11.29
C LEU A 9 -5.40 -4.79 9.87
N ILE A 10 -6.26 -3.84 9.47
CA ILE A 10 -6.23 -3.22 8.15
C ILE A 10 -4.87 -2.53 7.92
N GLY A 11 -4.33 -1.84 8.93
CA GLY A 11 -3.04 -1.17 8.82
C GLY A 11 -1.86 -2.14 8.68
N TYR A 12 -1.84 -3.25 9.42
CA TYR A 12 -0.81 -4.27 9.24
C TYR A 12 -0.97 -5.03 7.92
N LEU A 13 -2.20 -5.33 7.52
CA LEU A 13 -2.49 -6.00 6.26
C LEU A 13 -2.05 -5.14 5.06
N SER A 14 -2.27 -3.83 5.11
CA SER A 14 -1.84 -2.92 4.05
C SER A 14 -0.33 -2.88 3.91
N ILE A 15 0.41 -2.91 5.02
CA ILE A 15 1.89 -3.02 5.00
C ILE A 15 2.32 -4.35 4.39
N LEU A 16 1.74 -5.48 4.82
CA LEU A 16 2.09 -6.80 4.29
C LEU A 16 1.87 -6.86 2.77
N ILE A 17 0.71 -6.42 2.29
CA ILE A 17 0.40 -6.36 0.86
C ILE A 17 1.37 -5.43 0.13
N GLY A 18 1.68 -4.27 0.72
CA GLY A 18 2.67 -3.34 0.18
C GLY A 18 4.06 -3.97 0.03
N ILE A 19 4.52 -4.74 1.02
CA ILE A 19 5.80 -5.47 0.94
C ILE A 19 5.76 -6.50 -0.19
N PHE A 20 4.71 -7.33 -0.27
CA PHE A 20 4.58 -8.32 -1.35
C PHE A 20 4.54 -7.64 -2.73
N ALA A 21 3.82 -6.53 -2.84
CA ALA A 21 3.75 -5.73 -4.06
C ALA A 21 5.13 -5.15 -4.43
N ALA A 22 5.87 -4.58 -3.48
CA ALA A 22 7.21 -4.06 -3.71
C ALA A 22 8.22 -5.15 -4.09
N VAL A 23 8.21 -6.31 -3.41
CA VAL A 23 9.14 -7.42 -3.70
C VAL A 23 8.86 -8.03 -5.08
N SER A 24 7.61 -8.04 -5.54
CA SER A 24 7.26 -8.63 -6.83
C SER A 24 7.93 -7.95 -8.04
N ILE A 25 8.41 -6.71 -7.91
CA ILE A 25 9.12 -6.04 -9.01
C ILE A 25 10.54 -6.57 -9.23
N TYR A 26 11.05 -7.40 -8.32
CA TYR A 26 12.38 -8.00 -8.45
C TYR A 26 12.55 -8.78 -9.76
N ARG A 27 11.47 -9.34 -10.31
CA ARG A 27 11.44 -9.88 -11.67
C ARG A 27 10.34 -9.22 -12.48
N ILE A 28 10.68 -8.73 -13.67
CA ILE A 28 9.74 -8.08 -14.60
C ILE A 28 8.51 -8.96 -14.89
N GLN A 29 8.67 -10.28 -14.95
CA GLN A 29 7.57 -11.23 -15.16
C GLN A 29 6.47 -11.12 -14.09
N PHE A 30 6.82 -10.71 -12.86
CA PHE A 30 5.89 -10.54 -11.75
C PHE A 30 5.43 -9.10 -11.56
N ALA A 31 5.98 -8.13 -12.30
CA ALA A 31 5.67 -6.72 -12.13
C ALA A 31 4.18 -6.40 -12.36
N PHE A 32 3.51 -7.12 -13.28
CA PHE A 32 2.06 -6.99 -13.47
C PHE A 32 1.27 -7.34 -12.21
N TYR A 33 1.60 -8.46 -11.55
CA TYR A 33 1.00 -8.83 -10.26
C TYR A 33 1.35 -7.83 -9.16
N GLY A 34 2.56 -7.26 -9.22
CA GLY A 34 2.99 -6.19 -8.32
C GLY A 34 2.15 -4.94 -8.41
N VAL A 35 1.79 -4.51 -9.62
CA VAL A 35 0.87 -3.38 -9.82
C VAL A 35 -0.51 -3.71 -9.27
N ALA A 36 -1.05 -4.90 -9.54
CA ALA A 36 -2.35 -5.31 -9.03
C ALA A 36 -2.39 -5.35 -7.49
N LEU A 37 -1.37 -5.95 -6.86
CA LEU A 37 -1.20 -5.96 -5.40
C LEU A 37 -0.94 -4.56 -4.85
N GLY A 38 -0.21 -3.72 -5.58
CA GLY A 38 0.02 -2.31 -5.25
C GLY A 38 -1.28 -1.54 -5.17
N LEU A 39 -2.17 -1.68 -6.17
CA LEU A 39 -3.49 -1.05 -6.16
C LEU A 39 -4.34 -1.53 -4.98
N LEU A 40 -4.35 -2.84 -4.69
CA LEU A 40 -5.06 -3.39 -3.53
C LEU A 40 -4.52 -2.84 -2.20
N GLY A 41 -3.19 -2.85 -2.03
CA GLY A 41 -2.55 -2.34 -0.81
C GLY A 41 -2.74 -0.84 -0.64
N PHE A 42 -2.80 -0.08 -1.73
CA PHE A 42 -3.11 1.35 -1.73
C PHE A 42 -4.55 1.62 -1.27
N LEU A 43 -5.53 0.86 -1.77
CA LEU A 43 -6.92 0.97 -1.33
C LEU A 43 -7.07 0.63 0.17
N ILE A 44 -6.47 -0.47 0.62
CA ILE A 44 -6.51 -0.89 2.04
C ILE A 44 -5.81 0.14 2.93
N SER A 45 -4.69 0.69 2.48
CA SER A 45 -4.00 1.79 3.16
C SER A 45 -4.87 3.04 3.27
N GLY A 46 -5.58 3.40 2.20
CA GLY A 46 -6.54 4.50 2.19
C GLY A 46 -7.68 4.29 3.19
N LEU A 47 -8.22 3.07 3.28
CA LEU A 47 -9.21 2.72 4.29
C LEU A 47 -8.66 2.86 5.72
N ASN A 48 -7.41 2.45 5.96
CA ASN A 48 -6.77 2.61 7.26
C ASN A 48 -6.63 4.09 7.66
N ILE A 49 -6.15 4.93 6.74
CA ILE A 49 -5.99 6.38 6.95
C ILE A 49 -7.35 7.03 7.18
N PHE A 50 -8.37 6.67 6.39
CA PHE A 50 -9.72 7.17 6.56
C PHE A 50 -10.30 6.83 7.94
N LEU A 51 -10.12 5.58 8.39
CA LEU A 51 -10.55 5.15 9.73
C LEU A 51 -9.78 5.88 10.84
N ASN A 52 -8.49 6.15 10.66
CA ASN A 52 -7.70 6.94 11.60
C ASN A 52 -8.26 8.36 11.71
N VAL A 53 -8.44 9.07 10.60
CA VAL A 53 -8.99 10.43 10.59
C VAL A 53 -10.37 10.48 11.25
N ARG A 54 -11.21 9.48 11.01
CA ARG A 54 -12.60 9.47 11.51
C ARG A 54 -12.74 9.11 13.00
N TYR A 55 -11.87 8.26 13.54
CA TYR A 55 -12.07 7.67 14.86
C TYR A 55 -10.88 7.80 15.82
N TYR A 56 -9.67 8.02 15.31
CA TYR A 56 -8.42 7.92 16.10
C TYR A 56 -7.43 9.06 15.81
N SER A 57 -7.89 10.16 15.20
CA SER A 57 -7.06 11.29 14.78
C SER A 57 -6.26 11.90 15.95
N GLU A 58 -6.86 11.93 17.15
CA GLU A 58 -6.21 12.44 18.36
C GLU A 58 -5.25 11.42 19.01
N GLU A 59 -5.45 10.12 18.80
CA GLU A 59 -4.64 9.06 19.41
C GLU A 59 -3.38 8.73 18.61
N GLU A 60 -3.45 8.74 17.27
CA GLU A 60 -2.38 8.24 16.42
C GLU A 60 -2.18 9.15 15.20
N LYS A 61 -1.19 10.04 15.31
CA LYS A 61 -0.87 11.06 14.29
C LYS A 61 -0.35 10.48 12.96
N TYR A 62 0.22 9.27 13.00
CA TYR A 62 0.80 8.58 11.85
C TYR A 62 0.21 7.18 11.71
N PRO A 63 -0.98 7.03 11.08
CA PRO A 63 -1.55 5.73 10.78
C PRO A 63 -0.60 4.87 9.93
N LYS A 64 -0.56 3.59 10.26
CA LYS A 64 0.25 2.57 9.57
C LYS A 64 -0.08 2.46 8.08
N GLY A 65 -1.31 2.83 7.70
CA GLY A 65 -1.72 2.97 6.31
C GLY A 65 -0.78 3.83 5.47
N TYR A 66 -0.13 4.87 6.03
CA TYR A 66 0.84 5.67 5.26
C TYR A 66 2.04 4.83 4.79
N LEU A 67 2.57 3.94 5.64
CA LEU A 67 3.66 3.04 5.24
C LEU A 67 3.20 2.05 4.17
N GLY A 68 2.00 1.48 4.33
CA GLY A 68 1.41 0.61 3.32
C GLY A 68 1.25 1.33 1.97
N MET A 69 0.83 2.60 2.00
CA MET A 69 0.63 3.42 0.80
C MET A 69 1.95 3.66 0.06
N VAL A 70 3.01 4.00 0.79
CA VAL A 70 4.36 4.17 0.21
C VAL A 70 4.82 2.87 -0.42
N LEU A 71 4.76 1.74 0.29
CA LEU A 71 5.20 0.44 -0.21
C LEU A 71 4.41 0.00 -1.45
N SER A 72 3.09 0.18 -1.43
CA SER A 72 2.19 -0.10 -2.55
C SER A 72 2.42 0.80 -3.77
N SER A 73 2.97 2.00 -3.60
CA SER A 73 3.30 2.90 -4.71
C SER A 73 4.56 2.49 -5.49
N VAL A 74 5.48 1.77 -4.84
CA VAL A 74 6.75 1.33 -5.44
C VAL A 74 6.56 0.60 -6.78
N PRO A 75 5.72 -0.46 -6.90
CA PRO A 75 5.54 -1.16 -8.16
C PRO A 75 4.94 -0.31 -9.27
N VAL A 76 4.05 0.62 -8.94
CA VAL A 76 3.44 1.55 -9.91
C VAL A 76 4.50 2.52 -10.43
N LEU A 77 5.28 3.12 -9.53
CA LEU A 77 6.37 4.04 -9.90
C LEU A 77 7.46 3.33 -10.72
N PHE A 78 7.80 2.09 -10.34
CA PHE A 78 8.76 1.27 -11.09
C PHE A 78 8.28 1.01 -12.52
N MET A 79 7.00 0.61 -12.69
CA MET A 79 6.44 0.39 -14.03
C MET A 79 6.40 1.68 -14.86
N LEU A 80 6.03 2.81 -14.26
CA LEU A 80 6.09 4.12 -14.91
C LEU A 80 7.51 4.44 -15.41
N PHE A 81 8.52 4.21 -14.57
CA PHE A 81 9.92 4.41 -14.93
C PHE A 81 10.36 3.51 -16.10
N VAL A 82 10.01 2.21 -16.06
CA VAL A 82 10.33 1.27 -17.14
C VAL A 82 9.68 1.70 -18.47
N ILE A 83 8.41 2.12 -18.44
CA ILE A 83 7.69 2.60 -19.63
C ILE A 83 8.37 3.84 -20.19
N MET A 84 8.68 4.83 -19.35
CA MET A 84 9.34 6.07 -19.80
C MET A 84 10.71 5.80 -20.42
N LYS A 85 11.48 4.86 -19.86
CA LYS A 85 12.80 4.48 -20.38
C LYS A 85 12.76 3.84 -21.77
N HIS A 86 11.71 3.10 -22.12
CA HIS A 86 11.60 2.39 -23.41
C HIS A 86 10.83 3.16 -24.48
N ARG A 87 10.20 4.28 -24.11
CA ARG A 87 9.43 5.14 -25.04
C ARG A 87 10.30 6.21 -25.73
N HIS A 88 11.52 6.42 -25.22
CA HIS A 88 12.58 7.22 -25.83
C HIS A 88 13.62 6.30 -26.46
#